data_AF-A0A942FSH3-F1
#
_entry.id   AF-A0A942FSH3-F1
#
_cell.length_a   1.000
_cell.length_b   1.000
_cell.length_c   1.000
_cell.angle_alpha   90.00
_cell.angle_beta   90.00
_cell.angle_gamma   90.00
#
_symmetry.space_group_name_H-M   'P 1'
#
loop_
_entity.id
_entity.type
_entity.pdbx_description
1 polymer ?
#
loop_
_entity_poly.entity_id
_entity_poly.type
_entity_poly.pdbx_seq_one_letter_code
_entity_poly.pdbx_strand_id
1 'polypeptide(L)' 'MSVPSRSLAELVEELPPDARAQVRDFVEFLLTKRKRSQGRTLRQNWAGALREHRDRYSSLQLQKKALEWRSS' A
#
# COMPACT_ATOMS: atom_id res chain seq x y z
N MET A 1 -16.48 15.33 33.18
CA MET A 1 -17.82 14.93 32.68
C MET A 1 -17.62 13.89 31.59
N SER A 2 -18.17 12.69 31.74
CA SER A 2 -18.17 11.69 30.67
C SER A 2 -19.31 12.04 29.73
N VAL A 3 -19.00 12.40 28.49
CA VAL A 3 -20.04 12.60 27.47
C VAL A 3 -20.79 11.27 27.28
N PRO A 4 -22.13 11.27 27.26
CA PRO A 4 -22.87 10.07 26.91
C PRO A 4 -22.48 9.69 25.47
N SER A 5 -21.76 8.58 25.35
CA SER A 5 -21.33 8.02 24.07
C SER A 5 -22.55 7.41 23.40
N ARG A 6 -23.28 8.24 22.64
CA ARG A 6 -24.25 7.75 21.65
C ARG A 6 -23.54 6.79 20.70
N SER A 7 -24.23 5.74 20.31
CA SER A 7 -23.69 4.79 19.35
C SER A 7 -23.56 5.46 17.98
N LEU A 8 -22.60 5.00 17.17
CA LEU A 8 -22.42 5.49 15.80
C LEU A 8 -23.71 5.33 14.98
N ALA A 9 -24.47 4.25 15.20
CA ALA A 9 -25.71 3.98 14.49
C ALA A 9 -26.78 5.05 14.78
N GLU A 10 -26.95 5.46 16.04
CA GLU A 10 -27.89 6.52 16.43
C GLU A 10 -27.53 7.85 15.78
N LEU A 11 -26.23 8.20 15.77
CA LEU A 11 -25.77 9.43 15.13
C LEU A 11 -26.00 9.43 13.63
N VAL A 12 -25.87 8.28 12.96
CA VAL A 12 -26.11 8.16 11.51
C VAL A 12 -27.59 8.24 11.16
N GLU A 13 -28.48 7.77 12.04
CA GLU A 13 -29.93 7.93 11.86
C GLU A 13 -30.40 9.37 12.06
N GLU A 14 -29.72 10.18 12.86
CA GLU A 14 -30.05 11.61 13.00
C GLU A 14 -29.59 12.45 11.79
N LEU A 15 -28.77 11.90 10.88
CA LEU A 15 -28.22 12.65 9.75
C LEU A 15 -29.25 12.91 8.65
N PRO A 16 -29.19 14.09 8.02
CA PRO A 16 -29.93 14.36 6.79
C PRO A 16 -29.43 13.47 5.63
N PRO A 17 -30.26 13.25 4.59
CA PRO A 17 -30.00 12.24 3.56
C PRO A 17 -28.69 12.44 2.77
N ASP A 18 -28.29 13.69 2.57
CA ASP A 18 -27.05 14.10 1.93
C ASP A 18 -25.82 13.73 2.77
N ALA A 19 -25.89 13.91 4.08
CA ALA A 19 -24.82 13.54 5.00
C ALA A 19 -24.71 12.02 5.17
N ARG A 20 -25.83 11.29 5.12
CA ARG A 20 -25.83 9.80 5.13
C ARG A 20 -25.05 9.22 3.96
N ALA A 21 -25.14 9.83 2.77
CA ALA A 21 -24.37 9.41 1.59
C ALA A 21 -22.86 9.58 1.82
N GLN A 22 -22.43 10.71 2.39
CA GLN A 22 -21.02 10.96 2.70
C GLN A 22 -20.48 9.98 3.74
N VAL A 23 -21.27 9.66 4.77
CA VAL A 23 -20.89 8.66 5.78
C VAL A 23 -20.74 7.28 5.14
N ARG A 24 -21.66 6.89 4.26
CA ARG A 24 -21.57 5.63 3.52
C ARG A 24 -20.28 5.54 2.72
N ASP A 25 -19.97 6.56 1.93
CA ASP A 25 -18.74 6.61 1.12
C ASP A 25 -17.50 6.49 2.00
N PHE A 26 -17.50 7.18 3.15
CA PHE A 26 -16.39 7.12 4.09
C PHE A 26 -16.23 5.73 4.73
N VAL A 27 -17.32 5.07 5.10
CA VAL A 27 -17.29 3.70 5.63
C VAL A 27 -16.78 2.72 4.56
N GLU A 28 -17.27 2.82 3.33
CA GLU A 28 -16.79 1.99 2.20
C GLU A 28 -15.29 2.21 1.93
N PHE A 29 -14.83 3.46 1.99
CA PHE A 29 -13.41 3.81 1.90
C PHE A 29 -12.59 3.17 3.02
N LEU A 30 -13.03 3.27 4.28
CA LEU A 30 -12.31 2.69 5.42
C LEU A 30 -12.21 1.16 5.33
N LEU A 31 -13.30 0.49 4.95
CA LEU A 31 -13.32 -0.96 4.74
C LEU A 31 -12.35 -1.38 3.63
N THR A 32 -12.31 -0.63 2.54
CA THR A 32 -11.39 -0.87 1.42
C THR A 32 -9.93 -0.60 1.80
N LYS A 33 -9.67 0.49 2.52
CA LYS A 33 -8.33 0.87 3.01
C LYS A 33 -7.77 -0.20 3.94
N ARG A 34 -8.58 -0.75 4.86
CA ARG A 34 -8.17 -1.84 5.76
C ARG A 34 -7.80 -3.11 4.99
N LYS A 35 -8.53 -3.45 3.93
CA LYS A 35 -8.17 -4.57 3.04
C LYS A 35 -6.84 -4.34 2.32
N ARG A 36 -6.56 -3.10 1.89
CA ARG A 36 -5.29 -2.73 1.22
C ARG A 36 -4.10 -2.62 2.18
N SER A 37 -4.30 -2.19 3.42
CA SER A 37 -3.23 -2.03 4.42
C SER A 37 -2.73 -3.35 5.00
N GLN A 38 -3.43 -4.47 4.74
CA GLN A 38 -2.86 -5.81 4.91
C GLN A 38 -1.91 -6.19 3.75
N GLY A 39 -1.59 -5.21 2.89
CA GLY A 39 -0.60 -5.30 1.83
C GLY A 39 0.69 -5.92 2.36
N ARG A 40 0.96 -7.13 1.87
CA ARG A 40 2.13 -7.95 2.13
C ARG A 40 3.38 -7.07 2.28
N THR A 41 4.08 -7.21 3.40
CA THR A 41 5.41 -6.64 3.60
C THR A 41 6.23 -6.90 2.34
N LEU A 42 6.82 -5.85 1.77
CA LEU A 42 7.66 -5.98 0.58
C LEU A 42 8.74 -7.01 0.93
N ARG A 43 8.70 -8.19 0.29
CA ARG A 43 9.51 -9.34 0.72
C ARG A 43 11.02 -9.06 0.64
N GLN A 44 11.43 -8.04 -0.13
CA GLN A 44 12.83 -7.62 -0.33
C GLN A 44 13.79 -8.80 -0.62
N ASN A 45 13.26 -9.89 -1.15
CA ASN A 45 14.00 -11.10 -1.49
C ASN A 45 14.99 -10.88 -2.65
N TRP A 46 14.81 -9.78 -3.39
CA TRP A 46 15.76 -9.28 -4.37
C TRP A 46 16.94 -8.51 -3.74
N ALA A 47 16.77 -7.95 -2.53
CA ALA A 47 17.82 -7.18 -1.88
C ALA A 47 18.95 -8.12 -1.45
N GLY A 48 20.11 -7.97 -2.08
CA GLY A 48 21.28 -8.83 -1.84
C GLY A 48 21.35 -10.10 -2.69
N ALA A 49 20.37 -10.38 -3.55
CA ALA A 49 20.38 -11.54 -4.44
C ALA A 49 21.61 -11.60 -5.38
N LEU A 50 22.24 -10.45 -5.66
CA LEU A 50 23.43 -10.34 -6.50
C LEU A 50 24.75 -10.38 -5.72
N ARG A 51 24.72 -10.55 -4.40
CA ARG A 51 25.93 -10.50 -3.55
C ARG A 51 26.92 -11.62 -3.92
N GLU A 52 26.44 -12.80 -4.26
CA GLU A 52 27.23 -13.96 -4.70
C GLU A 52 27.86 -13.80 -6.09
N HIS A 53 27.49 -12.74 -6.81
CA HIS A 53 28.00 -12.44 -8.14
C HIS A 53 29.02 -11.30 -8.13
N ARG A 54 29.30 -10.70 -6.96
CA ARG A 54 30.22 -9.58 -6.80
C ARG A 54 31.63 -9.90 -7.30
N ASP A 55 32.11 -11.11 -7.04
CA ASP A 55 33.45 -11.55 -7.43
C ASP A 55 33.48 -12.10 -8.87
N ARG A 56 32.31 -12.38 -9.45
CA ARG A 56 32.17 -12.91 -10.82
C ARG A 56 32.00 -11.83 -11.88
N TYR A 57 31.49 -10.67 -11.50
CA TYR A 57 31.23 -9.58 -12.43
C TYR A 57 31.69 -8.24 -11.85
N SER A 58 32.56 -7.57 -12.58
CA SER A 58 32.88 -6.16 -12.32
C SER A 58 31.75 -5.25 -12.81
N SER A 59 31.65 -4.06 -12.21
CA SER A 59 30.67 -3.04 -12.62
C SER A 59 30.76 -2.69 -14.11
N LEU A 60 31.97 -2.70 -14.67
CA LEU A 60 32.22 -2.42 -16.09
C LEU A 60 31.65 -3.51 -17.02
N GLN A 61 31.76 -4.78 -16.63
CA GLN A 61 31.19 -5.89 -17.41
C GLN A 61 29.66 -5.86 -17.42
N LEU A 62 29.05 -5.53 -16.27
CA LEU A 62 27.60 -5.36 -16.18
C LEU A 62 27.11 -4.19 -17.04
N GLN A 63 27.86 -3.08 -17.06
CA GLN A 63 27.54 -1.93 -17.89
C GLN A 63 27.57 -2.26 -19.39
N LYS A 64 28.60 -3.00 -19.85
CA LYS A 64 28.69 -3.45 -21.25
C LYS A 64 27.52 -4.35 -21.64
N LYS A 65 27.23 -5.37 -20.83
CA LYS A 65 26.06 -6.26 -21.04
C LYS A 65 24.74 -5.49 -21.07
N ALA A 66 24.57 -4.49 -20.20
CA ALA A 66 23.36 -3.68 -20.17
C ALA A 66 23.19 -2.80 -21.42
N LEU A 67 24.29 -2.35 -22.06
CA LEU A 67 24.23 -1.66 -23.34
C LEU A 67 23.80 -2.62 -24.46
N GLU A 68 24.41 -3.80 -24.53
CA GLU A 68 24.08 -4.86 -25.51
C GLU A 68 22.59 -5.26 -25.44
N TRP A 69 22.05 -5.44 -24.24
CA TRP A 69 20.63 -5.78 -24.02
C TRP A 69 19.65 -4.67 -24.39
N ARG A 70 20.07 -3.40 -24.32
CA ARG A 70 19.22 -2.25 -24.71
C ARG A 70 19.27 -1.95 -26.19
N SER A 71 20.34 -2.36 -26.86
CA SER A 71 20.49 -2.26 -28.31
C SER A 71 19.93 -3.47 -29.07
N SER A 72 19.43 -4.49 -28.35
CA SER A 72 18.75 -5.67 -28.90
C SER A 72 17.23 -5.49 -28.89
#